data_AF-H2CBW9-F1
#
_entry.id   AF-H2CBW9-F1
#
_cell.length_a   1.000
_cell.length_b   1.000
_cell.length_c   1.000
_cell.angle_alpha   90.00
_cell.angle_beta   90.00
_cell.angle_gamma   90.00
#
_symmetry.space_group_name_H-M   'P 1'
#
loop_
_entity.id
_entity.type
_entity.pdbx_description
1 polymer ?
#
loop_
_entity_poly.entity_id
_entity_poly.type
_entity_poly.pdbx_seq_one_letter_code
_entity_poly.pdbx_strand_id
1 'polypeptide(L)'
;MRYEERSPVMVLLLTLVTCGLYLVYWYYCFYRDLYSITGRTPTGLPFFVDFIIAIFTAGLWGAYVDYGISRELQRIRQANGIDLPDSTVLVLALDVVSIFTAHLLFIITSAIQQDEWNKMLQARAGQPFERPVTVVATIESSPRRTDDASGGPY
;
A
#
# COMPACT_ATOMS: atom_id res chain seq x y z
N MET A 1 -17.22 -11.07 2.87
CA MET A 1 -16.07 -10.94 3.78
C MET A 1 -16.18 -9.61 4.48
N ARG A 2 -16.02 -9.54 5.80
CA ARG A 2 -16.21 -8.30 6.58
C ARG A 2 -14.84 -7.64 6.73
N TYR A 3 -14.61 -6.54 6.02
CA TYR A 3 -13.42 -5.73 6.23
C TYR A 3 -13.54 -5.05 7.60
N GLU A 4 -12.51 -5.19 8.43
CA GLU A 4 -12.54 -4.71 9.81
C GLU A 4 -12.08 -3.24 9.81
N GLU A 5 -13.01 -2.32 10.05
CA GLU A 5 -12.67 -0.92 10.33
C GLU A 5 -11.91 -0.88 11.66
N ARG A 6 -10.60 -0.66 11.61
CA ARG A 6 -9.80 -0.49 12.83
C ARG A 6 -9.52 0.99 12.98
N SER A 7 -9.92 1.61 14.09
CA SER A 7 -9.61 3.02 14.27
C SER A 7 -8.09 3.22 14.36
N PRO A 8 -7.52 4.25 13.69
CA PRO A 8 -6.08 4.53 13.74
C PRO A 8 -5.58 4.72 15.17
N VAL A 9 -6.43 5.31 16.03
CA VAL A 9 -6.17 5.51 17.46
C VAL A 9 -6.04 4.18 18.20
N MET A 10 -6.85 3.19 17.86
CA MET A 10 -6.79 1.86 18.47
C MET A 10 -5.48 1.15 18.09
N VAL A 11 -5.05 1.27 16.83
CA VAL A 11 -3.75 0.72 16.36
C VAL A 11 -2.59 1.35 17.13
N LEU A 12 -2.61 2.67 17.31
CA LEU A 12 -1.59 3.40 18.05
C LEU A 12 -1.56 3.02 19.54
N LEU A 13 -2.72 2.97 20.20
CA LEU A 13 -2.83 2.62 21.62
C LEU A 13 -2.40 1.17 21.89
N LEU A 14 -2.88 0.20 21.10
CA LEU A 14 -2.50 -1.20 21.29
C LEU A 14 -1.02 -1.44 21.02
N THR A 15 -0.43 -0.75 20.05
CA THR A 15 1.00 -0.82 19.77
C THR A 15 1.82 -0.31 20.96
N LEU A 16 1.41 0.81 21.58
CA LEU A 16 2.06 1.35 22.77
C LEU A 16 1.91 0.41 23.99
N VAL A 17 0.71 -0.14 24.19
CA VAL A 17 0.39 -1.07 25.30
C VAL A 17 1.11 -2.41 25.16
N THR A 18 1.31 -2.89 23.93
CA THR A 18 1.96 -4.18 23.65
C THR A 18 3.45 -4.06 23.29
N CYS A 19 4.05 -2.89 23.51
CA CYS A 19 5.46 -2.61 23.16
C CYS A 19 5.82 -3.00 21.72
N GLY A 20 4.94 -2.72 20.75
CA GLY A 20 5.17 -3.00 19.34
C GLY A 20 4.68 -4.35 18.83
N LEU A 21 4.27 -5.30 19.68
CA LEU A 21 3.84 -6.63 19.24
C LEU A 21 2.53 -6.61 18.43
N TYR A 22 1.58 -5.73 18.80
CA TYR A 22 0.32 -5.59 18.06
C TYR A 22 0.55 -5.14 16.62
N LEU A 23 1.60 -4.36 16.37
CA LEU A 23 1.94 -3.86 15.05
C LEU A 23 2.24 -5.00 14.08
N VAL A 24 2.94 -6.04 14.54
CA VAL A 24 3.24 -7.25 13.76
C VAL A 24 1.94 -7.96 13.33
N TYR A 25 0.98 -8.09 14.25
CA TYR A 25 -0.34 -8.67 13.94
C TYR A 25 -1.13 -7.81 12.95
N TRP A 26 -1.04 -6.48 13.09
CA TRP A 26 -1.69 -5.54 12.18
C TRP A 26 -1.14 -5.68 10.76
N TYR A 27 0.18 -5.70 10.56
CA TYR A 27 0.79 -5.91 9.25
C TYR A 27 0.36 -7.23 8.62
N TYR A 28 0.32 -8.31 9.40
CA TYR A 28 -0.16 -9.61 8.91
C TYR A 28 -1.59 -9.52 8.36
N CYS A 29 -2.50 -8.89 9.11
CA CYS A 29 -3.88 -8.69 8.66
C CYS A 29 -3.95 -7.80 7.42
N PHE A 30 -3.18 -6.71 7.41
CA PHE A 30 -3.15 -5.76 6.31
C PHE A 30 -2.64 -6.41 5.01
N TYR A 31 -1.56 -7.19 5.09
CA TYR A 31 -1.03 -7.97 3.96
C TYR A 31 -2.08 -8.92 3.37
N ARG A 32 -2.81 -9.62 4.24
CA ARG A 32 -3.87 -10.55 3.81
C ARG A 32 -5.01 -9.81 3.11
N ASP A 33 -5.44 -8.69 3.67
CA ASP A 33 -6.54 -7.89 3.11
C ASP A 33 -6.12 -7.28 1.77
N LEU A 34 -4.90 -6.73 1.69
CA LEU A 34 -4.32 -6.20 0.46
C LEU A 34 -4.23 -7.29 -0.62
N TYR A 35 -3.66 -8.45 -0.29
CA TYR A 35 -3.52 -9.57 -1.22
C TYR A 35 -4.89 -10.08 -1.72
N SER A 36 -5.92 -10.07 -0.87
CA SER A 36 -7.27 -10.51 -1.28
C SER A 36 -7.85 -9.64 -2.40
N ILE A 37 -7.52 -8.34 -2.40
CA ILE A 37 -8.01 -7.35 -3.35
C ILE A 37 -7.10 -7.30 -4.58
N THR A 38 -5.79 -7.22 -4.39
CA THR A 38 -4.85 -6.92 -5.47
C THR A 38 -4.23 -8.17 -6.09
N GLY A 39 -4.28 -9.30 -5.38
CA GLY A 39 -3.56 -10.53 -5.72
C GLY A 39 -2.04 -10.40 -5.55
N ARG A 40 -1.54 -9.33 -4.91
CA ARG A 40 -0.12 -9.03 -4.75
C ARG A 40 0.21 -8.61 -3.32
N THR A 41 1.41 -8.94 -2.88
CA THR A 41 1.97 -8.39 -1.64
C THR A 41 2.73 -7.09 -1.94
N PRO A 42 2.96 -6.21 -0.95
CA PRO A 42 3.61 -4.92 -1.15
C PRO A 42 4.97 -4.98 -1.86
N THR A 43 5.77 -6.00 -1.54
CA THR A 43 7.14 -6.20 -2.06
C THR A 43 7.27 -7.40 -3.00
N GLY A 44 6.18 -8.16 -3.21
CA GLY A 44 6.23 -9.46 -3.87
C GLY A 44 6.67 -10.63 -2.97
N LEU A 45 7.06 -10.35 -1.73
CA LEU A 45 7.41 -11.37 -0.73
C LEU A 45 6.25 -11.58 0.27
N PRO A 46 6.16 -12.76 0.92
CA PRO A 46 5.20 -12.98 1.99
C PRO A 46 5.60 -12.19 3.25
N PHE A 47 4.61 -11.83 4.07
CA PHE A 47 4.78 -11.03 5.29
C PHE A 47 5.94 -11.47 6.18
N PHE A 48 6.04 -12.77 6.50
CA PHE A 48 7.09 -13.27 7.40
C PHE A 48 8.50 -13.09 6.84
N VAL A 49 8.67 -13.12 5.51
CA VAL A 49 9.97 -12.89 4.88
C VAL A 49 10.33 -11.41 4.98
N ASP A 50 9.41 -10.51 4.63
CA ASP A 50 9.60 -9.07 4.80
C ASP A 50 9.93 -8.71 6.26
N PHE A 51 9.23 -9.32 7.21
CA PHE A 51 9.43 -9.09 8.64
C PHE A 51 10.82 -9.53 9.10
N ILE A 52 11.28 -10.71 8.67
CA ILE A 52 12.64 -11.19 8.98
C ILE A 52 13.69 -10.26 8.39
N ILE A 53 13.53 -9.82 7.13
CA ILE A 53 14.46 -8.89 6.49
C ILE A 53 14.46 -7.53 7.23
N ALA A 54 13.30 -7.05 7.68
CA ALA A 54 13.19 -5.84 8.50
C ALA A 54 13.97 -5.96 9.81
N ILE A 55 13.94 -7.11 10.49
CA ILE A 55 14.76 -7.34 11.69
C ILE A 55 16.26 -7.27 11.36
N PHE A 56 16.70 -7.97 10.31
CA PHE A 56 18.11 -8.00 9.92
C PHE A 56 18.65 -6.66 9.40
N THR A 57 17.78 -5.83 8.82
CA THR A 57 18.13 -4.50 8.30
C THR A 57 17.86 -3.37 9.31
N ALA A 58 17.64 -3.73 10.58
CA ALA A 58 17.34 -2.80 11.67
C ALA A 58 16.19 -1.83 11.34
N GLY A 59 15.15 -2.30 10.66
CA GLY A 59 13.96 -1.52 10.30
C GLY A 59 14.02 -0.82 8.95
N LEU A 60 15.18 -0.76 8.27
CA LEU A 60 15.31 -0.10 6.97
C LEU A 60 14.42 -0.73 5.89
N TRP A 61 14.30 -2.06 5.88
CA TRP A 61 13.37 -2.76 4.97
C TRP A 61 11.90 -2.48 5.32
N GLY A 62 11.59 -2.17 6.58
CA GLY A 62 10.24 -1.77 6.99
C GLY A 62 9.76 -0.52 6.25
N ALA A 63 10.62 0.50 6.11
CA ALA A 63 10.29 1.69 5.31
C ALA A 63 10.02 1.35 3.83
N TYR A 64 10.74 0.38 3.27
CA TYR A 64 10.48 -0.10 1.90
C TYR A 64 9.12 -0.82 1.79
N VAL A 65 8.75 -1.62 2.80
CA VAL A 65 7.44 -2.26 2.90
C VAL A 65 6.32 -1.21 2.97
N ASP A 66 6.48 -0.18 3.79
CA ASP A 66 5.51 0.91 3.94
C ASP A 66 5.32 1.73 2.67
N TYR A 67 6.41 1.95 1.94
CA TYR A 67 6.35 2.50 0.60
C TYR A 67 5.57 1.60 -0.37
N GLY A 68 5.82 0.28 -0.34
CA GLY A 68 5.10 -0.70 -1.14
C GLY A 68 3.60 -0.72 -0.86
N ILE A 69 3.23 -0.66 0.42
CA ILE A 69 1.83 -0.56 0.89
C ILE A 69 1.17 0.70 0.32
N SER A 70 1.83 1.85 0.47
CA SER A 70 1.29 3.14 0.01
C SER A 70 1.06 3.16 -1.50
N ARG A 71 1.97 2.56 -2.28
CA ARG A 71 1.81 2.42 -3.74
C ARG A 71 0.65 1.50 -4.12
N GLU A 72 0.45 0.41 -3.40
CA GLU A 72 -0.65 -0.50 -3.71
C GLU A 72 -1.99 0.13 -3.35
N LEU A 73 -2.03 0.87 -2.25
CA LEU A 73 -3.19 1.66 -1.85
C LEU A 73 -3.56 2.69 -2.93
N GLN A 74 -2.56 3.38 -3.51
CA GLN A 74 -2.75 4.30 -4.63
C GLN A 74 -3.30 3.60 -5.88
N ARG A 75 -2.84 2.40 -6.19
CA ARG A 75 -3.37 1.61 -7.33
C ARG A 75 -4.84 1.23 -7.10
N ILE A 76 -5.19 0.78 -5.89
CA ILE A 76 -6.58 0.46 -5.56
C ILE A 76 -7.43 1.73 -5.69
N ARG A 77 -6.97 2.89 -5.21
CA ARG A 77 -7.67 4.17 -5.37
C ARG A 77 -7.94 4.50 -6.85
N GLN A 78 -6.90 4.45 -7.68
CA GLN A 78 -7.02 4.74 -9.11
C GLN A 78 -7.98 3.79 -9.82
N ALA A 79 -7.87 2.49 -9.54
CA ALA A 79 -8.77 1.47 -10.08
C ALA A 79 -10.22 1.66 -9.64
N ASN A 80 -10.43 2.28 -8.48
CA ASN A 80 -11.74 2.50 -7.89
C ASN A 80 -12.20 3.97 -7.98
N GLY A 81 -11.53 4.84 -8.75
CA GLY A 81 -11.90 6.25 -8.89
C GLY A 81 -12.00 7.03 -7.57
N ILE A 82 -11.24 6.62 -6.54
CA ILE A 82 -11.25 7.26 -5.22
C ILE A 82 -10.22 8.38 -5.20
N ASP A 83 -10.67 9.63 -5.15
CA ASP A 83 -9.83 10.82 -5.04
C ASP A 83 -9.58 11.16 -3.55
N LEU A 84 -8.47 10.65 -3.01
CA LEU A 84 -8.01 10.95 -1.65
C LEU A 84 -6.63 11.63 -1.71
N PRO A 85 -6.31 12.55 -0.77
CA PRO A 85 -4.99 13.17 -0.70
C PRO A 85 -3.88 12.12 -0.64
N ASP A 86 -2.90 12.22 -1.54
CA ASP A 86 -1.80 11.26 -1.62
C ASP A 86 -0.91 11.34 -0.37
N SER A 87 -1.07 10.35 0.50
CA SER A 87 -0.30 10.25 1.75
C SER A 87 1.06 9.58 1.56
N THR A 88 1.35 9.03 0.37
CA THR A 88 2.58 8.30 0.04
C THR A 88 3.85 9.13 0.29
N VAL A 89 3.87 10.40 -0.12
CA VAL A 89 5.04 11.28 0.07
C VAL A 89 5.22 11.63 1.54
N LEU A 90 4.12 11.85 2.28
CA LEU A 90 4.15 12.12 3.71
C LEU A 90 4.67 10.91 4.49
N VAL A 91 4.15 9.71 4.20
CA VAL A 91 4.61 8.44 4.77
C VAL A 91 6.10 8.23 4.53
N LEU A 92 6.56 8.38 3.29
CA LEU A 92 7.97 8.21 2.95
C LEU A 92 8.86 9.24 3.68
N ALA A 93 8.43 10.50 3.75
CA ALA A 93 9.17 11.53 4.48
C ALA A 93 9.25 11.23 5.98
N LEU A 94 8.15 10.75 6.57
CA LEU A 94 8.10 10.35 7.98
C LEU A 94 9.00 9.13 8.26
N ASP A 95 9.03 8.15 7.36
CA ASP A 95 9.88 6.96 7.53
C ASP A 95 11.37 7.30 7.45
N VAL A 96 11.77 8.22 6.57
CA VAL A 96 13.16 8.73 6.51
C VAL A 96 13.54 9.40 7.83
N VAL A 97 12.64 10.22 8.40
CA VAL A 97 12.84 10.84 9.72
C VAL A 97 12.85 9.80 10.85
N SER A 98 12.06 8.73 10.70
CA SER A 98 11.97 7.61 11.64
C SER A 98 13.32 6.90 11.80
N ILE A 99 14.07 6.73 10.71
CA ILE A 99 15.40 6.09 10.74
C ILE A 99 16.37 6.85 11.67
N PHE A 100 16.33 8.18 11.65
CA PHE A 100 17.16 9.01 12.55
C PHE A 100 16.70 9.02 14.01
N THR A 101 15.47 8.58 14.28
CA THR A 101 14.85 8.57 15.62
C THR A 101 14.68 7.15 16.15
N ALA A 102 15.46 6.20 15.66
CA ALA A 102 15.42 4.78 16.05
C ALA A 102 14.04 4.12 15.84
N HIS A 103 13.36 4.46 14.74
CA HIS A 103 12.09 3.89 14.30
C HIS A 103 10.88 4.19 15.20
N LEU A 104 10.95 5.22 16.04
CA LEU A 104 9.85 5.63 16.91
C LEU A 104 8.60 6.13 16.14
N LEU A 105 8.78 6.66 14.92
CA LEU A 105 7.69 7.21 14.12
C LEU A 105 6.90 6.15 13.33
N PHE A 106 7.35 4.89 13.31
CA PHE A 106 6.71 3.79 12.59
C PHE A 106 5.21 3.62 12.95
N ILE A 107 4.86 3.86 14.22
CA ILE A 107 3.48 3.79 14.71
C ILE A 107 2.59 4.86 14.03
N ILE A 108 3.14 6.04 13.75
CA ILE A 108 2.42 7.14 13.10
C ILE A 108 2.18 6.80 11.63
N THR A 109 3.19 6.25 10.94
CA THR A 109 3.07 5.78 9.55
C THR A 109 1.97 4.73 9.41
N SER A 110 1.96 3.69 10.25
CA SER A 110 0.92 2.66 10.21
C SER A 110 -0.47 3.21 10.56
N ALA A 111 -0.56 4.21 11.45
CA ALA A 111 -1.83 4.87 11.75
C ALA A 111 -2.37 5.67 10.55
N ILE A 112 -1.51 6.36 9.80
CA ILE A 112 -1.90 7.06 8.57
C ILE A 112 -2.40 6.07 7.52
N GLN A 113 -1.66 4.97 7.30
CA GLN A 113 -2.08 3.92 6.37
C GLN A 113 -3.41 3.28 6.78
N GLN A 114 -3.65 3.08 8.08
CA GLN A 114 -4.92 2.59 8.59
C GLN A 114 -6.06 3.60 8.34
N ASP A 115 -5.83 4.90 8.56
CA ASP A 115 -6.82 5.95 8.31
C ASP A 115 -7.20 6.01 6.82
N GLU A 116 -6.20 5.93 5.94
CA GLU A 116 -6.37 5.90 4.50
C GLU A 116 -7.13 4.64 4.05
N TRP A 117 -6.79 3.47 4.61
CA TRP A 117 -7.54 2.24 4.39
C TRP A 117 -9.00 2.37 4.81
N ASN A 118 -9.26 2.90 6.00
CA ASN A 118 -10.63 3.08 6.49
C ASN A 118 -11.44 4.03 5.61
N LYS A 119 -10.84 5.14 5.15
CA LYS A 119 -11.49 6.06 4.21
C LYS A 119 -11.87 5.35 2.91
N MET A 120 -11.00 4.47 2.42
CA MET A 120 -11.31 3.65 1.24
C MET A 120 -12.44 2.66 1.49
N LEU A 121 -12.46 2.00 2.65
CA LEU A 121 -13.57 1.13 3.06
C LEU A 121 -14.90 1.89 3.11
N GLN A 122 -14.90 3.10 3.68
CA GLN A 122 -16.09 3.96 3.75
C GLN A 122 -16.56 4.43 2.37
N ALA A 123 -15.63 4.86 1.51
CA ALA A 123 -15.94 5.27 0.13
C ALA A 123 -16.53 4.13 -0.72
N ARG A 124 -16.24 2.87 -0.35
CA ARG A 124 -16.74 1.66 -1.02
C ARG A 124 -17.68 0.83 -0.14
N ALA A 125 -18.31 1.43 0.87
CA ALA A 125 -19.20 0.72 1.78
C ALA A 125 -20.31 -0.02 1.02
N GLY A 126 -20.22 -1.35 0.98
CA GLY A 126 -21.18 -2.23 0.31
C GLY A 126 -20.87 -2.62 -1.14
N GLN A 127 -19.74 -2.16 -1.72
CA GLN A 127 -19.29 -2.59 -3.04
C GLN A 127 -17.94 -3.32 -2.96
N PRO A 128 -17.72 -4.41 -3.72
CA PRO A 128 -16.42 -5.06 -3.79
C PRO A 128 -15.41 -4.13 -4.47
N PHE A 129 -14.18 -4.08 -3.96
CA PHE A 129 -13.09 -3.36 -4.62
C PHE A 129 -12.81 -3.98 -5.99
N GLU A 130 -12.73 -3.13 -7.02
CA GLU A 130 -12.23 -3.54 -8.31
C GLU A 130 -10.72 -3.73 -8.22
N ARG A 131 -10.24 -4.83 -8.80
CA ARG A 131 -8.80 -5.13 -8.80
C ARG A 131 -8.09 -4.10 -9.69
N PRO A 132 -6.96 -3.53 -9.25
CA PRO A 132 -6.14 -2.74 -10.13
C PRO A 132 -5.62 -3.61 -11.27
N VAL A 133 -6.24 -3.48 -12.44
CA VAL A 133 -5.75 -4.08 -13.68
C VAL A 133 -4.38 -3.44 -13.93
N THR A 134 -3.36 -4.27 -14.07
CA THR A 134 -2.04 -3.74 -14.45
C THR A 134 -2.21 -3.17 -15.85
N VAL A 135 -2.26 -1.83 -15.96
CA VAL A 135 -2.46 -1.09 -17.23
C VAL A 135 -1.46 -1.51 -18.33
N VAL A 136 -0.38 -2.20 -17.96
CA VAL A 136 0.53 -2.87 -18.88
C VAL A 136 -0.21 -3.75 -19.92
N ALA A 137 -1.30 -4.43 -19.55
CA ALA A 137 -2.05 -5.23 -20.52
C ALA A 137 -2.82 -4.40 -21.57
N THR A 138 -3.29 -3.20 -21.21
CA THR A 138 -4.04 -2.33 -22.13
C THR A 138 -3.12 -1.57 -23.09
N ILE A 139 -1.88 -1.28 -22.66
CA ILE A 139 -0.88 -0.64 -23.55
C ILE A 139 -0.37 -1.65 -24.59
N GLU A 140 -0.27 -2.93 -24.23
CA GLU A 140 0.21 -3.98 -25.13
C GLU A 140 -0.86 -4.43 -26.14
N SER A 141 -2.15 -4.26 -25.83
CA SER A 141 -3.27 -4.58 -26.73
C SER A 141 -3.71 -3.42 -27.64
N SER A 142 -3.09 -2.23 -27.54
CA SER A 142 -3.35 -1.17 -28.52
C SER A 142 -2.63 -1.54 -29.81
N PRO A 143 -3.35 -1.81 -30.92
CA PRO A 143 -2.71 -2.16 -32.18
C PRO A 143 -1.82 -0.96 -32.57
N ARG A 144 -0.52 -1.20 -32.62
CA ARG A 144 0.49 -0.24 -33.06
C ARG A 144 0.02 0.32 -34.39
N ARG A 145 -0.50 1.55 -34.40
CA ARG A 145 -0.92 2.24 -35.62
C ARG A 145 0.30 2.44 -36.50
N THR A 146 0.52 1.50 -37.41
CA THR A 146 1.53 1.61 -38.46
C THR A 146 0.97 2.56 -39.53
N ASP A 147 1.01 3.85 -39.25
CA ASP A 147 0.93 4.86 -40.30
C ASP A 147 2.36 5.12 -40.78
N ASP A 148 2.93 4.14 -41.50
CA ASP A 148 4.09 4.39 -42.36
C ASP A 148 3.55 4.91 -43.69
N ALA A 149 3.91 6.16 -43.96
CA ALA A 149 3.50 6.93 -45.11
C ALA A 149 4.14 6.35 -46.38
N SER A 150 3.41 5.44 -47.02
CA SER A 150 3.62 5.08 -48.41
C SER A 150 3.24 6.24 -49.33
N GLY A 151 4.22 6.74 -50.08
CA GLY A 151 4.01 7.24 -51.44
C GLY A 151 3.70 8.72 -51.60
N GLY A 152 4.73 9.55 -51.76
CA GLY A 152 4.63 10.77 -52.54
C GLY A 152 5.13 10.51 -53.96
N PRO A 153 4.28 10.59 -55.01
CA PRO A 153 4.76 10.59 -56.38
C PRO A 153 5.03 12.03 -56.84
N TYR A 154 6.04 12.15 -57.71
CA TYR A 154 6.12 13.20 -58.72
C TYR A 154 4.86 13.25 -59.58
#